data_AF-A0A378F566-F1
#
_entry.id   AF-A0A378F566-F1
#
_cell.length_a   1.000
_cell.length_b   1.000
_cell.length_c   1.000
_cell.angle_alpha   90.00
_cell.angle_beta   90.00
_cell.angle_gamma   90.00
#
_symmetry.space_group_name_H-M   'P 1'
#
loop_
_entity.id
_entity.type
_entity.pdbx_description
1 polymer ?
#
loop_
_entity_poly.entity_id
_entity_poly.type
_entity_poly.pdbx_seq_one_letter_code
_entity_poly.pdbx_strand_id
1 'polypeptide(L)' 'MRKYRLSEQTRQYCYEEEHGKQSVTLRQIVALIDFADVKAGSEGGWVDEECALSQQGECWIYDVNSVVSPGRASVTTPA' A
#
# COMPACT_ATOMS: atom_id res chain seq x y z
N MET A 1 -7.29 16.67 -5.77
CA MET A 1 -6.11 16.76 -4.88
C MET A 1 -5.62 15.35 -4.59
N ARG A 2 -4.31 15.11 -4.48
CA ARG A 2 -3.78 13.79 -4.06
C ARG A 2 -3.71 13.77 -2.54
N LYS A 3 -4.27 12.73 -1.91
CA LYS A 3 -4.30 12.60 -0.45
C LYS A 3 -3.07 11.89 0.11
N TYR A 4 -2.43 11.03 -0.69
CA TYR A 4 -1.18 10.36 -0.35
C TYR A 4 -0.24 10.27 -1.56
N ARG A 5 1.03 10.01 -1.28
CA ARG A 5 2.07 9.68 -2.27
C ARG A 5 2.70 8.33 -1.94
N LEU A 6 3.35 7.72 -2.92
CA LEU A 6 4.27 6.62 -2.67
C LEU A 6 5.59 7.17 -2.12
N SER A 7 6.13 6.52 -1.09
CA SER A 7 7.46 6.82 -0.56
C SER A 7 8.54 6.37 -1.55
N GLU A 8 9.77 6.83 -1.32
CA GLU A 8 10.94 6.31 -2.02
C GLU A 8 11.36 4.94 -1.51
N GLN A 9 10.85 4.52 -0.33
CA GLN A 9 11.11 3.19 0.20
C GLN A 9 10.39 2.16 -0.66
N THR A 10 11.16 1.20 -1.14
CA THR A 10 10.64 0.06 -1.89
C THR A 10 10.91 -1.23 -1.13
N ARG A 11 9.95 -2.15 -1.19
CA ARG A 11 10.07 -3.48 -0.60
C ARG A 11 9.75 -4.50 -1.68
N GLN A 12 10.70 -5.40 -1.96
CA GLN A 12 10.39 -6.55 -2.81
C GLN A 12 9.57 -7.54 -2.00
N TYR A 13 8.40 -7.87 -2.52
CA TYR A 13 7.52 -8.89 -1.97
C TYR A 13 7.44 -10.05 -2.95
N CYS A 14 8.03 -11.18 -2.55
CA CYS A 14 7.99 -12.41 -3.31
C CYS A 14 6.93 -13.33 -2.71
N TYR A 15 6.00 -13.79 -3.53
CA TYR A 15 4.96 -14.73 -3.12
C TYR A 15 4.88 -15.87 -4.12
N GLU A 16 4.39 -17.02 -3.65
CA GLU A 16 4.21 -18.21 -4.48
C GLU A 16 2.74 -18.32 -4.87
N GLU A 17 2.47 -18.37 -6.17
CA GLU A 17 1.16 -18.70 -6.74
C GLU A 17 1.22 -20.07 -7.41
N GLU A 18 0.05 -20.59 -7.78
CA GLU A 18 -0.11 -21.89 -8.44
C GLU A 18 0.71 -22.01 -9.74
N HIS A 19 1.03 -20.89 -10.40
CA HIS A 19 1.86 -20.84 -11.61
C HIS A 19 3.33 -20.46 -11.37
N GLY A 20 3.78 -20.37 -10.11
CA GLY A 20 5.17 -20.13 -9.74
C GLY A 20 5.37 -18.91 -8.83
N LYS A 21 6.64 -18.61 -8.56
CA LYS A 21 7.04 -17.49 -7.72
C LYS A 21 6.89 -16.17 -8.48
N GLN A 22 6.17 -15.22 -7.90
CA GLN A 22 6.06 -13.85 -8.41
C GLN A 22 6.76 -12.90 -7.44
N SER A 23 7.31 -11.81 -7.98
CA SER A 23 7.95 -10.76 -7.19
C SER A 23 7.39 -9.42 -7.62
N VAL A 24 6.80 -8.70 -6.67
CA VAL A 24 6.30 -7.34 -6.90
C VAL A 24 7.13 -6.34 -6.10
N THR A 25 7.29 -5.14 -6.64
CA THR A 25 7.95 -4.05 -5.92
C THR A 25 6.87 -3.20 -5.28
N LEU A 26 6.79 -3.26 -3.97
CA LEU A 26 5.87 -2.45 -3.20
C LEU A 26 6.51 -1.13 -2.80
N ARG A 27 5.69 -0.11 -2.62
CA ARG A 27 6.05 1.20 -2.08
C ARG A 27 5.11 1.55 -0.96
N GLN A 28 5.66 2.18 0.09
CA GLN A 28 4.84 2.56 1.23
C GLN A 28 4.01 3.81 0.90
N ILE A 29 2.76 3.85 1.34
CA ILE A 29 1.94 5.05 1.20
C ILE A 29 2.28 6.07 2.31
N VAL A 30 2.34 7.35 1.94
CA VAL A 30 2.58 8.46 2.87
C VAL A 30 1.53 9.53 2.65
N ALA A 31 0.81 9.88 3.71
CA ALA A 31 -0.23 10.89 3.66
C ALA A 31 0.38 12.26 3.31
N LEU A 32 -0.26 12.98 2.38
CA LEU A 32 0.16 14.32 1.96
C LEU A 32 -0.60 15.41 2.71
N ILE A 33 -1.82 15.10 3.14
CA ILE A 33 -2.73 16.00 3.84
C ILE A 33 -3.32 15.28 5.05
N ASP A 34 -3.87 16.04 5.98
CA ASP A 34 -4.71 15.48 7.04
C ASP A 34 -6.07 15.08 6.43
N PHE A 35 -6.52 13.85 6.69
CA PHE A 35 -7.85 13.37 6.30
C PHE A 35 -8.33 12.29 7.26
N ALA A 36 -9.64 12.28 7.57
CA ALA A 36 -10.21 11.41 8.61
C ALA A 36 -9.40 11.52 9.92
N ASP A 37 -8.82 10.43 10.38
CA ASP A 37 -7.94 10.30 11.55
C ASP A 37 -6.44 10.19 11.19
N VAL A 38 -6.09 10.30 9.90
CA VAL A 38 -4.73 10.23 9.37
C VAL A 38 -4.15 11.64 9.23
N LYS A 39 -2.93 11.84 9.73
CA LYS A 39 -2.23 13.12 9.62
C LYS A 39 -1.33 13.17 8.40
N ALA A 40 -1.10 14.35 7.86
CA ALA A 40 -0.10 14.60 6.84
C ALA A 40 1.27 14.10 7.33
N GLY A 41 1.97 13.34 6.49
CA GLY A 41 3.23 12.68 6.82
C GLY A 41 3.09 11.30 7.48
N SER A 42 1.88 10.84 7.83
CA SER A 42 1.68 9.49 8.35
C SER A 42 2.01 8.44 7.29
N GLU A 43 2.80 7.45 7.69
CA GLU A 43 3.16 6.29 6.88
C GLU A 43 2.12 5.19 7.08
N GLY A 44 1.66 4.59 5.99
CA GLY A 44 0.69 3.50 6.00
C GLY A 44 1.27 2.19 5.52
N GLY A 45 0.40 1.33 4.98
CA GLY A 45 0.78 0.08 4.36
C GLY A 45 1.51 0.21 3.02
N TRP A 46 1.69 -0.93 2.37
CA TRP A 46 2.47 -1.07 1.15
C TRP A 46 1.55 -1.35 -0.04
N VAL A 47 1.82 -0.69 -1.16
CA VAL A 47 1.09 -0.89 -2.41
C VAL A 47 2.06 -1.08 -3.57
N ASP A 48 1.72 -1.91 -4.55
CA ASP A 48 2.53 -2.06 -5.76
C ASP A 48 2.34 -0.88 -6.72
N GLU A 49 1.11 -0.38 -6.86
CA GLU A 49 0.76 0.72 -7.74
C GLU A 49 -0.08 1.80 -7.05
N GLU A 50 -0.02 3.04 -7.57
CA GLU A 50 -0.81 4.16 -7.03
C GLU A 50 -2.32 3.90 -7.12
N CYS A 51 -2.75 3.11 -8.10
CA CYS A 51 -4.14 2.69 -8.32
C CYS A 51 -4.65 1.64 -7.32
N ALA A 52 -3.77 1.04 -6.51
CA ALA A 52 -4.13 0.03 -5.52
C ALA A 52 -5.06 0.57 -4.42
N LEU A 53 -4.93 1.86 -4.11
CA LEU A 53 -5.72 2.55 -3.11
C LEU A 53 -6.42 3.75 -3.78
N SER A 54 -7.68 3.98 -3.44
CA SER A 54 -8.39 5.13 -4.01
C SER A 54 -7.85 6.42 -3.42
N GLN A 55 -7.46 7.37 -4.27
CA GLN A 55 -7.12 8.75 -3.87
C GLN A 55 -8.35 9.57 -3.42
N GLN A 56 -9.56 9.03 -3.57
CA GLN A 56 -10.81 9.66 -3.16
C GLN A 56 -11.35 9.03 -1.87
N GLY A 57 -12.12 9.81 -1.10
CA GLY A 57 -12.69 9.39 0.19
C GLY A 57 -11.63 9.07 1.26
N GLU A 58 -12.04 8.31 2.26
CA GLU A 58 -11.26 8.02 3.48
C GLU A 58 -10.46 6.72 3.41
N CYS A 59 -10.33 6.08 2.23
CA CYS A 59 -9.58 4.83 2.09
C CYS A 59 -8.11 5.01 2.49
N TRP A 60 -7.64 4.25 3.47
CA TRP A 60 -6.27 4.26 3.97
C TRP A 60 -5.87 2.89 4.50
N ILE A 61 -4.57 2.59 4.44
CA ILE A 61 -4.01 1.36 5.02
C ILE A 61 -3.29 1.76 6.30
N TYR A 62 -3.95 1.60 7.44
CA TYR A 62 -3.41 1.96 8.76
C TYR A 62 -2.24 1.08 9.19
N ASP A 63 -2.27 -0.19 8.78
CA ASP A 63 -1.26 -1.16 9.17
C ASP A 63 -0.07 -1.14 8.20
N VAL A 64 1.11 -0.84 8.73
CA VAL A 64 2.37 -0.74 7.98
C VAL A 64 2.89 -2.07 7.46
N ASN A 65 2.33 -3.21 7.90
CA ASN A 65 2.68 -4.54 7.40
C ASN A 65 1.72 -5.03 6.32
N SER A 66 0.60 -4.34 6.12
CA SER A 66 -0.40 -4.71 5.14
C SER A 66 0.04 -4.35 3.73
N VAL A 67 -0.17 -5.28 2.81
CA VAL A 67 0.13 -5.17 1.38
C VAL A 67 -1.18 -5.18 0.60
N VAL A 68 -1.37 -4.21 -0.30
CA VAL A 68 -2.55 -4.13 -1.17
C VAL A 68 -2.09 -4.03 -2.63
N SER A 69 -2.74 -4.80 -3.50
CA SER A 69 -2.52 -4.74 -4.94
C SER A 69 -3.85 -4.66 -5.71
N PRO A 70 -3.95 -3.84 -6.78
CA PRO A 70 -5.17 -3.69 -7.55
C PRO A 70 -5.40 -4.97 -8.36
N GLY A 71 -6.26 -5.86 -7.84
CA GLY A 71 -6.56 -7.16 -8.45
C GLY A 71 -6.45 -8.33 -7.48
N ARG A 72 -5.82 -8.13 -6.31
CA ARG A 72 -5.75 -9.16 -5.26
C ARG A 72 -5.86 -8.50 -3.89
N ALA A 73 -7.07 -8.55 -3.31
CA ALA A 73 -7.27 -8.30 -1.88
C ALA A 73 -6.76 -9.53 -1.10
N SER A 74 -5.45 -9.68 -1.02
CA SER A 74 -4.80 -10.71 -0.21
C SER A 74 -4.10 -10.00 0.94
N VAL A 75 -4.78 -9.82 2.07
CA VAL A 75 -4.14 -9.44 3.33
C VAL A 75 -3.27 -10.62 3.75
N THR A 76 -2.03 -10.65 3.26
CA THR A 76 -1.01 -11.57 3.79
C THR A 76 -0.38 -10.86 4.97
N THR A 77 -0.79 -11.24 6.17
CA THR A 77 -0.02 -11.02 7.37
C THR A 77 1.31 -11.77 7.19
N PRO A 78 2.48 -11.10 7.23
CA PRO A 78 3.73 -11.83 7.31
C PRO A 78 3.73 -12.66 8.61
N ALA A 79 4.02 -13.95 8.47
CA ALA A 79 4.15 -14.91 9.58
C ALA A 79 5.32 -14.56 10.51
#